data_AF-A0AAE9PS24-F1
#
_entry.id   AF-A0AAE9PS24-F1
#
_cell.length_a   1.000
_cell.length_b   1.000
_cell.length_c   1.000
_cell.angle_alpha   90.00
_cell.angle_beta   90.00
_cell.angle_gamma   90.00
#
_symmetry.space_group_name_H-M   'P 1'
#
loop_
_entity.id
_entity.type
_entity.pdbx_description
1 polymer ?
#
loop_
_entity_poly.entity_id
_entity_poly.type
_entity_poly.pdbx_seq_one_letter_code
_entity_poly.pdbx_strand_id
1 'polypeptide(L)'
;MLSDNPETLTHVTVPTEQATLWHDVVRTTTRTVKHRIFGWHYNKIGSAVKLGITVENRSAAKLEVRHIERALKIVPEDGNWIIDVGQSIAKSCLAGTMERLKPADRHKFSKGTALLEEFELPEGSLAGFIYDLTVEFAEGHGTLDYVIRTVISKDTQTDLRQIHMDALPPVPPPQAHPRGVWSFSETNARMPEYVVGQSANYRACATKS
;
A
#
# COMPACT_ATOMS: atom_id res chain seq x y z
N MET A 1 4.54 0.88 2.90
CA MET A 1 4.32 1.87 1.82
C MET A 1 3.07 2.68 2.16
N LEU A 2 3.07 3.99 1.97
CA LEU A 2 1.93 4.84 2.30
C LEU A 2 1.77 5.92 1.24
N SER A 3 0.53 6.25 0.89
CA SER A 3 0.10 7.54 0.32
C SER A 3 -0.56 8.36 1.43
N ASP A 4 0.08 9.44 1.88
CA ASP A 4 -0.25 10.18 3.11
C ASP A 4 -1.54 11.03 2.98
N ASN A 5 -1.91 11.41 1.76
CA ASN A 5 -3.12 12.17 1.44
C ASN A 5 -3.87 11.58 0.23
N PRO A 6 -5.17 11.91 0.04
CA PRO A 6 -5.87 11.66 -1.22
C PRO A 6 -5.07 12.23 -2.39
N GLU A 7 -4.57 11.34 -3.24
CA GLU A 7 -3.81 11.72 -4.40
C GLU A 7 -4.70 11.74 -5.64
N THR A 8 -4.82 12.90 -6.27
CA THR A 8 -5.55 13.03 -7.52
C THR A 8 -4.72 12.52 -8.69
N LEU A 9 -5.15 11.42 -9.28
CA LEU A 9 -4.61 10.85 -10.49
C LEU A 9 -5.21 11.58 -11.70
N THR A 10 -4.37 12.23 -12.49
CA THR A 10 -4.72 12.99 -13.68
C THR A 10 -3.77 12.63 -14.81
N HIS A 11 -4.02 13.10 -16.02
CA HIS A 11 -3.03 12.99 -17.11
C HIS A 11 -1.70 13.71 -16.81
N VAL A 12 -1.68 14.65 -15.86
CA VAL A 12 -0.45 15.35 -15.46
C VAL A 12 0.34 14.54 -14.44
N THR A 13 -0.34 13.93 -13.46
CA THR A 13 0.31 13.12 -12.42
C THR A 13 0.61 11.69 -12.88
N VAL A 14 -0.13 11.18 -13.87
CA VAL A 14 0.10 9.88 -14.53
C VAL A 14 0.18 10.13 -16.06
N PRO A 15 1.34 10.60 -16.56
CA PRO A 15 1.46 11.01 -17.97
C PRO A 15 1.47 9.84 -18.95
N THR A 16 1.97 8.67 -18.52
CA THR A 16 2.07 7.45 -19.34
C THR A 16 0.80 6.61 -19.27
N GLU A 17 0.63 5.65 -20.19
CA GLU A 17 -0.52 4.73 -20.19
C GLU A 17 -0.52 3.79 -18.97
N GLN A 18 0.66 3.43 -18.50
CA GLN A 18 0.86 2.61 -17.31
C GLN A 18 1.99 3.21 -16.47
N ALA A 19 1.90 3.06 -15.15
CA ALA A 19 2.89 3.62 -14.23
C ALA A 19 3.03 2.83 -12.93
N THR A 20 4.19 2.95 -12.29
CA THR A 20 4.38 2.60 -10.88
C THR A 20 4.04 3.84 -10.05
N LEU A 21 2.99 3.78 -9.25
CA LEU A 21 2.65 4.87 -8.33
C LEU A 21 3.71 4.96 -7.22
N TRP A 22 4.03 3.84 -6.60
CA TRP A 22 5.11 3.76 -5.62
C TRP A 22 5.70 2.37 -5.57
N HIS A 23 6.93 2.26 -5.09
CA HIS A 23 7.58 0.98 -4.83
C HIS A 23 8.33 0.96 -3.51
N ASP A 24 8.53 -0.23 -2.97
CA ASP A 24 9.48 -0.50 -1.89
C ASP A 24 10.45 -1.59 -2.36
N VAL A 25 11.74 -1.27 -2.31
CA VAL A 25 12.83 -2.16 -2.73
C VAL A 25 13.45 -2.75 -1.47
N VAL A 26 13.18 -4.03 -1.23
CA VAL A 26 13.63 -4.71 -0.03
C VAL A 26 14.78 -5.63 -0.36
N ARG A 27 15.91 -5.40 0.32
CA ARG A 27 17.06 -6.32 0.31
C ARG A 27 17.50 -6.59 1.74
N THR A 28 17.27 -7.80 2.24
CA THR A 28 17.56 -8.14 3.63
C THR A 28 17.88 -9.61 3.83
N THR A 29 18.66 -9.92 4.86
CA THR A 29 18.92 -11.29 5.33
C THR A 29 17.87 -11.75 6.36
N THR A 30 16.97 -10.87 6.79
CA THR A 30 15.86 -11.24 7.68
C THR A 30 14.97 -12.27 7.01
N ARG A 31 14.58 -13.31 7.75
CA ARG A 31 13.73 -14.40 7.25
C ARG A 31 12.35 -13.93 6.77
N THR A 32 11.81 -12.92 7.44
CA THR A 32 10.44 -12.49 7.31
C THR A 32 10.38 -10.96 7.41
N VAL A 33 9.62 -10.33 6.52
CA VAL A 33 9.36 -8.89 6.51
C VAL A 33 7.84 -8.69 6.47
N LYS A 34 7.33 -7.93 7.43
CA LYS A 34 5.92 -7.53 7.45
C LYS A 34 5.77 -6.20 6.71
N HIS A 35 4.71 -6.12 5.93
CA HIS A 35 4.38 -4.97 5.12
C HIS A 35 2.99 -4.48 5.46
N ARG A 36 2.86 -3.16 5.50
CA ARG A 36 1.59 -2.46 5.46
C ARG A 36 1.61 -1.48 4.30
N ILE A 37 0.63 -1.59 3.41
CA ILE A 37 0.48 -0.77 2.22
C ILE A 37 -0.80 0.05 2.38
N PHE A 38 -0.67 1.36 2.35
CA PHE A 38 -1.79 2.29 2.37
C PHE A 38 -1.82 3.09 1.08
N GLY A 39 -3.01 3.28 0.51
CA GLY A 39 -3.18 4.13 -0.66
C GLY A 39 -4.54 4.82 -0.65
N TRP A 40 -4.54 6.09 -1.09
CA TRP A 40 -5.73 6.89 -1.32
C TRP A 40 -5.58 7.56 -2.68
N HIS A 41 -6.32 7.07 -3.67
CA HIS A 41 -6.18 7.50 -5.05
C HIS A 41 -7.54 7.94 -5.59
N TYR A 42 -7.61 9.20 -6.02
CA TYR A 42 -8.79 9.79 -6.63
C TYR A 42 -8.61 9.87 -8.15
N ASN A 43 -9.46 9.18 -8.90
CA ASN A 43 -9.31 9.12 -10.34
C ASN A 43 -9.98 10.30 -11.06
N LYS A 44 -9.17 11.15 -11.67
CA LYS A 44 -9.53 12.26 -12.57
C LYS A 44 -8.79 12.17 -13.91
N ILE A 45 -8.49 10.95 -14.37
CA ILE A 45 -7.88 10.73 -15.68
C ILE A 45 -8.88 10.93 -16.83
N GLY A 46 -10.19 10.88 -16.59
CA GLY A 46 -11.19 10.99 -17.67
C GLY A 46 -11.69 9.63 -18.19
N SER A 47 -11.30 8.54 -17.53
CA SER A 47 -11.76 7.18 -17.77
C SER A 47 -11.55 6.32 -16.52
N ALA A 48 -12.15 5.13 -16.48
CA ALA A 48 -11.77 4.14 -15.48
C ALA A 48 -10.30 3.73 -15.66
N VAL A 49 -9.65 3.36 -14.55
CA VAL A 49 -8.26 2.90 -14.51
C VAL A 49 -8.19 1.58 -13.77
N LYS A 50 -7.18 0.75 -14.04
CA LYS A 50 -6.88 -0.44 -13.26
C LYS A 50 -5.73 -0.16 -12.31
N LEU A 51 -5.93 -0.47 -11.03
CA LEU A 51 -4.91 -0.40 -9.98
C LEU A 51 -4.58 -1.81 -9.50
N GLY A 52 -3.37 -2.00 -8.99
CA GLY A 52 -3.02 -3.27 -8.35
C GLY A 52 -1.72 -3.24 -7.57
N ILE A 53 -1.50 -4.31 -6.82
CA ILE A 53 -0.30 -4.52 -6.02
C ILE A 53 0.45 -5.72 -6.56
N THR A 54 1.71 -5.50 -6.92
CA THR A 54 2.60 -6.56 -7.43
C THR A 54 3.80 -6.76 -6.51
N VAL A 55 4.31 -7.98 -6.48
CA VAL A 55 5.54 -8.36 -5.79
C VAL A 55 6.47 -9.02 -6.81
N GLU A 56 7.57 -8.35 -7.14
CA GLU A 56 8.63 -8.88 -7.99
C GLU A 56 9.71 -9.51 -7.11
N ASN A 57 9.89 -10.83 -7.22
CA ASN A 57 11.02 -11.53 -6.61
C ASN A 57 12.22 -11.45 -7.56
N ARG A 58 13.28 -10.79 -7.09
CA ARG A 58 14.56 -10.62 -7.80
C ARG A 58 15.57 -11.70 -7.44
N SER A 59 15.35 -12.38 -6.32
CA SER A 59 16.19 -13.49 -5.86
C SER A 59 15.90 -14.78 -6.64
N ALA A 60 16.88 -15.69 -6.66
CA ALA A 60 16.69 -17.04 -7.19
C ALA A 60 15.90 -17.94 -6.21
N ALA A 61 15.95 -17.62 -4.91
CA ALA A 61 15.22 -18.34 -3.89
C ALA A 61 13.71 -18.11 -4.04
N LYS A 62 12.92 -19.11 -3.67
CA LYS A 62 11.46 -18.98 -3.66
C LYS A 62 11.04 -18.05 -2.52
N LEU A 63 10.25 -17.06 -2.87
CA LEU A 63 9.58 -16.17 -1.94
C LEU A 63 8.18 -16.68 -1.67
N GLU A 64 7.68 -16.40 -0.47
CA GLU A 64 6.30 -16.61 -0.11
C GLU A 64 5.66 -15.34 0.45
N VAL A 65 4.44 -15.04 0.00
CA VAL A 65 3.59 -13.96 0.51
C VAL A 65 2.43 -14.56 1.32
N ARG A 66 2.41 -14.38 2.63
CA ARG A 66 1.38 -14.91 3.54
C ARG A 66 0.62 -13.79 4.26
N HIS A 67 -0.42 -14.21 4.98
CA HIS A 67 -1.18 -13.37 5.91
C HIS A 67 -1.67 -12.09 5.24
N ILE A 68 -2.23 -12.23 4.04
CA ILE A 68 -2.72 -11.10 3.26
C ILE A 68 -4.11 -10.75 3.77
N GLU A 69 -4.21 -9.61 4.42
CA GLU A 69 -5.44 -9.02 4.93
C GLU A 69 -5.60 -7.63 4.33
N ARG A 70 -6.82 -7.25 3.96
CA ARG A 70 -7.08 -5.97 3.31
C ARG A 70 -8.35 -5.31 3.82
N ALA A 71 -8.41 -3.99 3.69
CA ALA A 71 -9.67 -3.28 3.57
C ALA A 71 -9.57 -2.33 2.38
N LEU A 72 -10.48 -2.46 1.42
CA LEU A 72 -10.58 -1.63 0.22
C LEU A 72 -11.97 -0.99 0.20
N LYS A 73 -12.02 0.32 -0.02
CA LYS A 73 -13.25 1.08 -0.23
C LYS A 73 -13.10 1.95 -1.48
N ILE A 74 -14.11 1.90 -2.34
CA ILE A 74 -14.23 2.77 -3.51
C ILE A 74 -15.52 3.56 -3.35
N VAL A 75 -15.40 4.88 -3.38
CA VAL A 75 -16.51 5.82 -3.12
C VAL A 75 -16.50 6.89 -4.21
N PRO A 76 -17.67 7.25 -4.79
CA PRO A 76 -17.77 8.31 -5.78
C PRO A 76 -17.44 9.70 -5.20
N GLU A 77 -17.28 10.72 -6.05
CA GLU A 77 -16.86 12.07 -5.62
C GLU A 77 -17.85 12.80 -4.71
N ASP A 78 -19.13 12.43 -4.77
CA ASP A 78 -20.20 12.96 -3.94
C ASP A 78 -20.31 12.27 -2.58
N GLY A 79 -19.49 11.22 -2.34
CA GLY A 79 -19.43 10.53 -1.06
C GLY A 79 -18.55 11.22 -0.01
N ASN A 80 -18.72 10.84 1.25
CA ASN A 80 -17.95 11.41 2.35
C ASN A 80 -16.65 10.61 2.55
N TRP A 81 -15.60 10.93 1.80
CA TRP A 81 -14.34 10.17 1.81
C TRP A 81 -13.71 10.04 3.21
N ILE A 82 -13.87 11.02 4.09
CA ILE A 82 -13.34 10.93 5.45
C ILE A 82 -14.02 9.80 6.23
N ILE A 83 -15.35 9.70 6.13
CA ILE A 83 -16.13 8.73 6.89
C ILE A 83 -16.19 7.38 6.16
N ASP A 84 -16.60 7.40 4.90
CA ASP A 84 -16.90 6.20 4.10
C ASP A 84 -15.66 5.41 3.74
N VAL A 85 -14.52 6.11 3.58
CA VAL A 85 -13.22 5.49 3.29
C VAL A 85 -12.35 5.50 4.54
N GLY A 86 -11.98 6.68 5.04
CA GLY A 86 -10.99 6.80 6.11
C GLY A 86 -11.39 6.13 7.41
N GLN A 87 -12.53 6.52 7.98
CA GLN A 87 -13.02 5.95 9.24
C GLN A 87 -13.35 4.47 9.08
N SER A 88 -13.95 4.05 7.95
CA SER A 88 -14.25 2.64 7.70
C SER A 88 -13.00 1.76 7.67
N ILE A 89 -11.93 2.19 6.98
CA ILE A 89 -10.68 1.44 6.89
C ILE A 89 -9.98 1.43 8.24
N ALA A 90 -9.89 2.58 8.92
CA ALA A 90 -9.29 2.67 10.26
C ALA A 90 -10.01 1.76 11.26
N LYS A 91 -11.35 1.77 11.27
CA LYS A 91 -12.16 0.88 12.11
C LYS A 91 -11.86 -0.59 11.82
N SER A 92 -11.77 -0.96 10.55
CA SER A 92 -11.52 -2.35 10.15
C SER A 92 -10.14 -2.84 10.61
N CYS A 93 -9.12 -2.00 10.45
CA CYS A 93 -7.77 -2.24 10.92
C CYS A 93 -7.71 -2.38 12.44
N LEU A 94 -8.28 -1.42 13.19
CA LEU A 94 -8.26 -1.42 14.66
C LEU A 94 -9.05 -2.58 15.28
N ALA A 95 -10.17 -2.95 14.66
CA ALA A 95 -11.01 -4.04 15.15
C ALA A 95 -10.50 -5.43 14.71
N GLY A 96 -9.44 -5.53 13.90
CA GLY A 96 -8.97 -6.81 13.34
C GLY A 96 -10.01 -7.48 12.43
N THR A 97 -10.78 -6.69 11.70
CA THR A 97 -11.89 -7.15 10.83
C THR A 97 -11.59 -6.96 9.34
N MET A 98 -10.31 -6.80 9.00
CA MET A 98 -9.88 -6.77 7.60
C MET A 98 -10.17 -8.11 6.91
N GLU A 99 -10.50 -8.04 5.63
CA GLU A 99 -10.82 -9.21 4.82
C GLU A 99 -9.56 -10.00 4.51
N ARG A 100 -9.58 -11.30 4.73
CA ARG A 100 -8.52 -12.18 4.24
C ARG A 100 -8.60 -12.28 2.72
N LEU A 101 -7.54 -11.87 2.06
CA LEU A 101 -7.44 -11.92 0.61
C LEU A 101 -6.73 -13.21 0.17
N LYS A 102 -7.32 -13.90 -0.79
CA LYS A 102 -6.60 -14.91 -1.58
C LYS A 102 -5.95 -14.18 -2.76
N PRO A 103 -4.61 -14.22 -2.91
CA PRO A 103 -3.95 -13.47 -3.96
C PRO A 103 -4.33 -14.00 -5.35
N ALA A 104 -4.31 -13.11 -6.35
CA ALA A 104 -4.59 -13.46 -7.74
C ALA A 104 -3.61 -14.52 -8.27
N ASP A 105 -2.33 -14.38 -7.93
CA ASP A 105 -1.30 -15.36 -8.25
C ASP A 105 -0.95 -16.29 -7.09
N ARG A 106 -0.10 -17.28 -7.40
CA ARG A 106 0.48 -18.17 -6.39
C ARG A 106 1.28 -17.34 -5.37
N HIS A 107 0.92 -17.50 -4.11
CA HIS A 107 1.61 -16.90 -2.98
C HIS A 107 3.07 -17.37 -2.81
N LYS A 108 3.42 -18.57 -3.32
CA LYS A 108 4.80 -19.07 -3.40
C LYS A 108 5.31 -19.02 -4.83
N PHE A 109 6.40 -18.30 -5.07
CA PHE A 109 6.97 -18.17 -6.41
C PHE A 109 8.49 -17.94 -6.39
N SER A 110 9.17 -18.40 -7.45
CA SER A 110 10.59 -18.15 -7.69
C SER A 110 10.80 -16.74 -8.26
N LYS A 111 11.82 -16.53 -9.09
CA LYS A 111 12.03 -15.28 -9.82
C LYS A 111 10.82 -14.93 -10.70
N GLY A 112 10.44 -13.65 -10.71
CA GLY A 112 9.31 -13.14 -11.50
C GLY A 112 8.39 -12.25 -10.67
N THR A 113 7.25 -11.87 -11.26
CA THR A 113 6.31 -10.94 -10.64
C THR A 113 4.98 -11.62 -10.38
N ALA A 114 4.52 -11.56 -9.14
CA ALA A 114 3.21 -12.01 -8.73
C ALA A 114 2.27 -10.81 -8.51
N LEU A 115 1.03 -10.94 -8.97
CA LEU A 115 -0.06 -10.03 -8.65
C LEU A 115 -0.75 -10.49 -7.36
N LEU A 116 -0.85 -9.59 -6.39
CA LEU A 116 -1.63 -9.84 -5.17
C LEU A 116 -3.11 -9.60 -5.43
N GLU A 117 -3.42 -8.41 -5.94
CA GLU A 117 -4.78 -8.01 -6.29
C GLU A 117 -4.74 -6.92 -7.36
N GLU A 118 -5.78 -6.90 -8.19
CA GLU A 118 -6.12 -5.79 -9.06
C GLU A 118 -7.60 -5.41 -8.88
N PHE A 119 -7.91 -4.14 -9.08
CA PHE A 119 -9.27 -3.63 -9.06
C PHE A 119 -9.39 -2.43 -10.01
N GLU A 120 -10.60 -2.22 -10.52
CA GLU A 120 -10.92 -1.05 -11.32
C GLU A 120 -11.31 0.11 -10.41
N LEU A 121 -10.81 1.31 -10.74
CA LEU A 121 -11.19 2.56 -10.12
C LEU A 121 -11.91 3.42 -11.16
N PRO A 122 -13.25 3.56 -11.04
CA PRO A 122 -14.02 4.40 -11.95
C PRO A 122 -13.53 5.86 -11.95
N GLU A 123 -13.76 6.56 -13.05
CA GLU A 123 -13.56 8.01 -13.08
C GLU A 123 -14.45 8.69 -12.02
N GLY A 124 -13.93 9.74 -11.37
CA GLY A 124 -14.67 10.48 -10.37
C GLY A 124 -14.89 9.68 -9.08
N SER A 125 -14.10 8.63 -8.85
CA SER A 125 -14.15 7.83 -7.62
C SER A 125 -12.81 7.85 -6.90
N LEU A 126 -12.86 7.78 -5.57
CA LEU A 126 -11.72 7.61 -4.70
C LEU A 126 -11.65 6.16 -4.22
N ALA A 127 -10.50 5.52 -4.43
CA ALA A 127 -10.13 4.27 -3.78
C ALA A 127 -9.26 4.57 -2.56
N GLY A 128 -9.67 4.11 -1.39
CA GLY A 128 -8.80 3.99 -0.23
C GLY A 128 -8.59 2.52 0.11
N PHE A 129 -7.36 2.16 0.47
CA PHE A 129 -7.05 0.80 0.87
C PHE A 129 -5.93 0.70 1.90
N ILE A 130 -6.00 -0.38 2.66
CA ILE A 130 -4.92 -0.91 3.49
C ILE A 130 -4.71 -2.38 3.12
N TYR A 131 -3.45 -2.81 3.01
CA TYR A 131 -3.07 -4.21 2.93
C TYR A 131 -2.01 -4.50 3.97
N ASP A 132 -2.26 -5.53 4.78
CA ASP A 132 -1.25 -6.16 5.62
C ASP A 132 -0.85 -7.47 4.97
N LEU A 133 0.46 -7.69 4.85
CA LEU A 133 1.00 -8.91 4.28
C LEU A 133 2.38 -9.21 4.85
N THR A 134 2.77 -10.47 4.74
CA THR A 134 4.07 -10.94 5.20
C THR A 134 4.82 -11.56 4.04
N VAL A 135 6.05 -11.11 3.80
CA VAL A 135 6.96 -11.69 2.81
C VAL A 135 8.04 -12.47 3.53
N GLU A 136 8.25 -13.73 3.15
CA GLU A 136 9.25 -14.61 3.77
C GLU A 136 9.91 -15.56 2.76
N PHE A 137 10.98 -16.24 3.19
CA PHE A 137 11.53 -17.36 2.43
C PHE A 137 10.52 -18.51 2.40
N ALA A 138 10.19 -19.02 1.22
CA ALA A 138 9.35 -20.20 1.12
C ALA A 138 10.06 -21.43 1.71
N GLU A 139 11.37 -21.57 1.46
CA GLU A 139 12.22 -22.67 1.90
C GLU A 139 13.67 -22.17 2.12
N GLY A 140 14.34 -22.68 3.16
CA GLY A 140 15.79 -22.45 3.37
C GLY A 140 16.19 -21.13 4.05
N HIS A 141 17.39 -20.66 3.70
CA HIS A 141 18.07 -19.45 4.17
C HIS A 141 18.64 -18.68 2.97
N GLY A 142 18.76 -17.36 3.06
CA GLY A 142 19.28 -16.53 1.96
C GLY A 142 19.08 -15.04 2.20
N THR A 143 19.02 -14.29 1.10
CA THR A 143 18.68 -12.86 1.09
C THR A 143 17.34 -12.71 0.39
N LEU A 144 16.37 -12.08 1.06
CA LEU A 144 15.17 -11.60 0.42
C LEU A 144 15.56 -10.39 -0.42
N ASP A 145 15.33 -10.49 -1.72
CA ASP A 145 15.53 -9.41 -2.69
C ASP A 145 14.27 -9.34 -3.56
N TYR A 146 13.43 -8.35 -3.29
CA TYR A 146 12.16 -8.17 -3.98
C TYR A 146 11.72 -6.71 -4.01
N VAL A 147 10.77 -6.42 -4.88
CA VAL A 147 10.13 -5.12 -4.98
C VAL A 147 8.63 -5.27 -4.88
N ILE A 148 8.02 -4.55 -3.95
CA ILE A 148 6.57 -4.41 -3.87
C ILE A 148 6.20 -3.12 -4.59
N ARG A 149 5.18 -3.15 -5.44
CA ARG A 149 4.70 -1.97 -6.18
C ARG A 149 3.21 -1.80 -6.04
N THR A 150 2.78 -0.54 -5.98
CA THR A 150 1.44 -0.16 -6.38
C THR A 150 1.54 0.36 -7.81
N VAL A 151 0.79 -0.24 -8.73
CA VAL A 151 0.84 0.07 -10.16
C VAL A 151 -0.53 0.49 -10.68
N ILE A 152 -0.53 1.25 -11.77
CA ILE A 152 -1.72 1.73 -12.45
C ILE A 152 -1.61 1.49 -13.96
N SER A 153 -2.74 1.18 -14.61
CA SER A 153 -2.92 1.28 -16.05
C SER A 153 -4.18 2.05 -16.39
N LYS A 154 -4.13 2.90 -17.43
CA LYS A 154 -5.30 3.56 -18.03
C LYS A 154 -6.11 2.59 -18.88
N ASP A 155 -5.50 1.49 -19.32
CA ASP A 155 -6.18 0.37 -19.99
C ASP A 155 -6.51 -0.74 -19.00
N THR A 156 -7.80 -1.03 -18.83
CA THR A 156 -8.29 -2.06 -17.90
C THR A 156 -8.04 -3.49 -18.38
N GLN A 157 -7.50 -3.69 -19.58
CA GLN A 157 -7.11 -5.02 -20.06
C GLN A 157 -5.61 -5.32 -19.87
N THR A 158 -4.83 -4.33 -19.47
CA THR A 158 -3.38 -4.49 -19.22
C THR A 158 -3.10 -5.50 -18.11
N ASP A 159 -2.13 -6.40 -18.35
CA ASP A 159 -1.54 -7.25 -17.30
C ASP A 159 -0.57 -6.43 -16.45
N LEU A 160 -1.00 -6.10 -15.23
CA LEU A 160 -0.22 -5.29 -14.29
C LEU A 160 1.13 -5.90 -13.91
N ARG A 161 1.33 -7.21 -14.11
CA ARG A 161 2.61 -7.89 -13.84
C ARG A 161 3.75 -7.40 -14.71
N GLN A 162 3.46 -6.77 -15.85
CA GLN A 162 4.47 -6.26 -16.79
C GLN A 162 4.99 -4.86 -16.41
N ILE A 163 4.41 -4.22 -15.39
CA ILE A 163 4.77 -2.87 -14.99
C ILE A 163 5.96 -2.91 -14.02
N HIS A 164 7.15 -2.58 -14.53
CA HIS A 164 8.41 -2.61 -13.77
C HIS A 164 9.13 -1.26 -13.67
N MET A 165 8.56 -0.22 -14.26
CA MET A 165 9.16 1.12 -14.27
C MET A 165 9.34 1.70 -12.88
N ASP A 166 10.24 2.69 -12.78
CA ASP A 166 10.46 3.44 -11.56
C ASP A 166 9.19 4.16 -11.11
N ALA A 167 9.11 4.44 -9.80
CA ALA A 167 8.00 5.18 -9.23
C ALA A 167 7.91 6.57 -9.87
N LEU A 168 6.68 7.03 -10.14
CA LEU A 168 6.44 8.37 -10.66
C LEU A 168 7.07 9.41 -9.74
N PRO A 169 7.73 10.46 -10.27
CA PRO A 169 8.24 11.55 -9.46
C PRO A 169 7.08 12.39 -8.90
N PRO A 170 7.31 13.17 -7.83
CA PRO A 170 6.32 14.12 -7.33
C PRO A 170 6.04 15.22 -8.35
N VAL A 171 4.78 15.66 -8.43
CA VAL A 171 4.35 16.74 -9.33
C VAL A 171 3.54 17.78 -8.54
N PRO A 172 3.95 19.06 -8.51
CA PRO A 172 5.14 19.63 -9.15
C PRO A 172 6.43 19.34 -8.37
N PRO A 173 7.58 19.14 -9.05
CA PRO A 173 8.88 19.14 -8.39
C PRO A 173 9.18 20.54 -7.81
N PRO A 174 9.95 20.67 -6.70
CA PRO A 174 10.62 19.63 -5.92
C PRO A 174 9.82 19.25 -4.65
N GLN A 175 8.49 19.19 -4.70
CA GLN A 175 7.69 18.90 -3.51
C GLN A 175 8.00 17.51 -2.92
N ALA A 176 7.81 17.37 -1.61
CA ALA A 176 7.89 16.07 -0.95
C ALA A 176 6.84 15.13 -1.56
N HIS A 177 7.24 13.90 -1.86
CA HIS A 177 6.34 12.94 -2.48
C HIS A 177 5.21 12.61 -1.49
N PRO A 178 3.92 12.64 -1.90
CA PRO A 178 2.82 12.20 -1.04
C PRO A 178 2.88 10.70 -0.72
N ARG A 179 3.85 9.98 -1.29
CA ARG A 179 4.02 8.54 -1.17
C ARG A 179 5.41 8.28 -0.57
N GLY A 180 5.52 7.22 0.21
CA GLY A 180 6.78 6.89 0.87
C GLY A 180 6.85 5.48 1.46
N VAL A 181 8.04 5.14 1.92
CA VAL A 181 8.30 3.94 2.73
C VAL A 181 8.87 4.39 4.06
N TRP A 182 8.30 3.87 5.15
CA TRP A 182 8.78 4.09 6.51
C TRP A 182 9.04 2.73 7.15
N SER A 183 10.05 2.65 8.01
CA SER A 183 10.40 1.44 8.76
C SER A 183 9.41 1.10 9.88
N PHE A 184 8.47 2.00 10.16
CA PHE A 184 7.42 1.85 11.16
C PHE A 184 6.09 2.36 10.60
N SER A 185 4.99 1.78 11.08
CA SER A 185 3.62 2.24 10.78
C SER A 185 2.76 2.40 12.03
N GLU A 186 3.36 2.19 13.20
CA GLU A 186 2.69 2.23 14.51
C GLU A 186 3.48 3.12 15.45
N THR A 187 2.77 3.95 16.22
CA THR A 187 3.36 4.74 17.30
C THR A 187 3.08 4.01 18.60
N ASN A 188 4.12 3.48 19.23
CA ASN A 188 3.99 2.86 20.54
C ASN A 188 4.11 3.96 21.62
N ALA A 189 2.98 4.42 22.13
CA ALA A 189 2.92 5.40 23.21
C ALA A 189 2.54 4.70 24.53
N ARG A 190 3.37 4.87 25.57
CA ARG A 190 2.98 4.53 26.94
C ARG A 190 2.20 5.70 27.52
N MET A 191 0.91 5.51 27.73
CA MET A 191 0.11 6.47 28.50
C MET A 191 0.44 6.29 30.00
N PRO A 192 0.70 7.37 30.75
CA PRO A 192 0.84 7.30 32.20
C PRO A 192 -0.52 6.95 32.85
N GLU A 193 -0.46 6.43 34.06
CA GLU A 193 -1.64 6.10 34.87
C GLU A 193 -2.49 7.37 35.12
N TYR A 194 -3.78 7.32 34.78
CA TYR A 194 -4.71 8.41 35.05
C TYR A 194 -5.32 8.24 36.45
N VAL A 195 -5.11 9.23 37.32
CA VAL A 195 -5.75 9.30 38.65
C VAL A 195 -6.85 10.34 38.62
N VAL A 196 -8.08 9.92 38.94
CA VAL A 196 -9.26 10.81 39.00
C VAL A 196 -9.00 11.96 39.98
N GLY A 197 -9.14 13.21 39.51
CA GLY A 197 -8.95 14.41 40.32
C GLY A 197 -7.63 15.16 40.12
N GLN A 198 -6.72 14.65 39.28
CA GLN A 198 -5.52 15.40 38.86
C GLN A 198 -5.61 15.83 37.39
N SER A 199 -5.35 17.12 37.13
CA SER A 199 -5.14 17.62 35.78
C SER A 199 -3.70 17.32 35.34
N ALA A 200 -3.53 16.60 34.24
CA ALA A 200 -2.23 16.38 33.63
C ALA A 200 -2.28 16.74 32.14
N ASN A 201 -1.36 17.61 31.71
CA ASN A 201 -1.14 17.95 30.31
C ASN A 201 -0.13 16.96 29.72
N TYR A 202 -0.59 16.05 28.87
CA TYR A 202 0.28 15.04 28.26
C TYR A 202 0.83 15.52 26.92
N ARG A 203 2.16 15.48 26.77
CA ARG A 203 2.82 15.55 25.46
C ARG A 203 3.14 14.14 25.01
N ALA A 204 2.44 13.65 23.99
CA ALA A 204 2.83 12.42 23.31
C ALA A 204 4.06 12.72 22.44
N CYS A 205 5.21 12.11 22.76
CA CYS A 205 6.38 12.09 21.90
C CYS A 205 6.62 10.66 21.43
N ALA A 206 6.83 10.45 20.13
CA ALA A 206 7.21 9.16 19.58
C ALA A 206 8.65 8.82 20.01
N THR A 207 8.85 7.63 20.59
CA THR A 207 10.19 7.10 20.87
C THR A 207 10.75 6.43 19.63
N LYS A 208 11.98 6.79 19.24
CA LYS A 208 12.74 6.09 18.19
C LYS A 208 13.11 4.70 18.69
N SER A 209 12.78 3.67 17.92
CA SER A 209 13.36 2.32 18.00
C SER A 209 14.43 2.14 16.93
#